data_AF-A0A1H1DSH6-F1
#
_entry.id   AF-A0A1H1DSH6-F1
#
_cell.length_a   1.000
_cell.length_b   1.000
_cell.length_c   1.000
_cell.angle_alpha   90.00
_cell.angle_beta   90.00
_cell.angle_gamma   90.00
#
_symmetry.space_group_name_H-M   'P 1'
#
loop_
_entity.id
_entity.type
_entity.pdbx_description
1 polymer ?
#
loop_
_entity_poly.entity_id
_entity_poly.type
_entity_poly.pdbx_seq_one_letter_code
_entity_poly.pdbx_strand_id
1 'polypeptide(L)'
;MKKIIITSLFLSALFTPLKAQRAVVGVGTNSPQTVLDVVSNKNGILIPRQTASQITNIQNPQEAELVYSLTGDGVTVNQKGFWFFRSGAWHPLLDNTANTNSFYTTDGIVNSNRIITQNGNFLDIGPGLFYIDGTTSRIGLLTNAPTQALDVNGEVRIQTLNSVGNVVADAQGVLLHDTAEFFDIGDIKPSYNTADHDGWYLLNGRAITSLPQTAQNNAANILGITTSLPDASGRYSIGTTATPGGITGNNTITLTRSNLPAFNFTYTTNLAGAHSHTFTYQTIRTNTANGGGNNIHAYWLSGAFVGGGNYPQSTTGFHSHTYTASSGGNSDPVDIRPSALNANYFVYLGQ
;
A
#
# COMPACT_ATOMS: atom_id res chain seq x y z
N MET A 1 110.75 -41.40 92.60
CA MET A 1 109.51 -42.19 92.63
C MET A 1 108.30 -41.24 92.63
N LYS A 2 107.30 -41.55 91.78
CA LYS A 2 105.95 -40.95 91.61
C LYS A 2 105.92 -39.63 90.79
N LYS A 3 105.60 -39.69 89.48
CA LYS A 3 104.25 -39.71 88.80
C LYS A 3 103.74 -38.26 88.65
N ILE A 4 103.39 -37.71 87.48
CA ILE A 4 102.45 -38.15 86.43
C ILE A 4 102.72 -37.38 85.11
N ILE A 5 102.55 -38.07 83.98
CA ILE A 5 102.49 -37.56 82.60
C ILE A 5 101.03 -37.19 82.29
N ILE A 6 100.77 -36.01 81.71
CA ILE A 6 99.55 -35.75 80.94
C ILE A 6 99.94 -35.07 79.63
N THR A 7 99.83 -35.84 78.56
CA THR A 7 99.89 -35.43 77.17
C THR A 7 98.59 -34.70 76.82
N SER A 8 98.65 -33.44 76.39
CA SER A 8 97.51 -32.72 75.80
C SER A 8 97.85 -32.36 74.36
N LEU A 9 97.36 -33.20 73.44
CA LEU A 9 97.40 -33.01 72.00
C LEU A 9 96.26 -32.04 71.63
N PHE A 10 96.52 -30.74 71.62
CA PHE A 10 95.56 -29.76 71.12
C PHE A 10 95.74 -29.61 69.60
N LEU A 11 94.96 -30.42 68.89
CA LEU A 11 94.85 -30.49 67.45
C LEU A 11 94.31 -29.15 66.91
N SER A 12 95.06 -28.54 66.01
CA SER A 12 94.65 -27.45 65.13
C SER A 12 93.44 -27.88 64.30
N ALA A 13 92.23 -27.47 64.71
CA ALA A 13 91.04 -27.55 63.89
C ALA A 13 90.69 -26.15 63.37
N LEU A 14 90.80 -26.02 62.05
CA LEU A 14 90.34 -24.96 61.17
C LEU A 14 89.21 -24.09 61.75
N PHE A 15 89.49 -22.80 61.95
CA PHE A 15 88.44 -21.77 61.95
C PHE A 15 87.97 -21.56 60.50
N THR A 16 87.06 -22.41 60.02
CA THR A 16 86.20 -22.04 58.90
C THR A 16 85.20 -21.00 59.42
N PRO A 17 85.09 -19.80 58.82
CA PRO A 17 83.97 -18.93 59.15
C PRO A 17 82.70 -19.68 58.77
N LEU A 18 81.92 -20.13 59.77
CA LEU A 18 80.55 -20.56 59.54
C LEU A 18 79.87 -19.39 58.84
N LYS A 19 79.50 -19.56 57.57
CA LYS A 19 78.59 -18.63 56.93
C LYS A 19 77.33 -18.60 57.79
N ALA A 20 76.98 -17.42 58.27
CA ALA A 20 75.75 -17.17 58.97
C ALA A 20 74.61 -17.91 58.23
N GLN A 21 73.93 -18.79 58.97
CA GLN A 21 72.71 -19.44 58.52
C GLN A 21 71.79 -18.34 58.00
N ARG A 22 71.38 -18.41 56.73
CA ARG A 22 70.41 -17.45 56.17
C ARG A 22 69.26 -17.34 57.18
N ALA A 23 68.82 -16.14 57.52
CA ALA A 23 67.69 -15.93 58.41
C ALA A 23 66.40 -16.34 57.67
N VAL A 24 66.20 -17.64 57.52
CA VAL A 24 65.06 -18.26 56.85
C VAL A 24 64.39 -19.20 57.85
N VAL A 25 63.07 -19.10 57.94
CA VAL A 25 62.23 -19.93 58.78
C VAL A 25 61.50 -20.92 57.88
N GLY A 26 61.85 -22.19 57.99
CA GLY A 26 61.10 -23.29 57.37
C GLY A 26 60.14 -23.90 58.38
N VAL A 27 58.85 -23.95 58.06
CA VAL A 27 57.85 -24.70 58.84
C VAL A 27 57.35 -25.83 57.95
N GLY A 28 57.68 -27.08 58.31
CA GLY A 28 57.35 -28.25 57.49
C GLY A 28 58.27 -28.50 56.29
N THR A 29 59.37 -27.74 56.17
CA THR A 29 60.43 -27.95 55.16
C THR A 29 61.82 -27.68 55.74
N ASN A 30 62.80 -28.52 55.38
CA ASN A 30 64.21 -28.33 55.74
C ASN A 30 65.01 -27.57 54.67
N SER A 31 64.34 -27.13 53.60
CA SER A 31 64.97 -26.40 52.49
C SER A 31 64.09 -25.21 52.09
N PRO A 32 63.88 -24.25 53.01
CA PRO A 32 63.04 -23.08 52.76
C PRO A 32 63.57 -22.25 51.59
N GLN A 33 62.69 -21.92 50.64
CA GLN A 33 63.04 -21.14 49.46
C GLN A 33 62.99 -19.62 49.71
N THR A 34 62.26 -19.20 50.73
CA THR A 34 62.01 -17.80 51.11
C THR A 34 62.39 -17.53 52.57
N VAL A 35 62.25 -16.28 53.02
CA VAL A 35 62.49 -15.90 54.43
C VAL A 35 61.55 -16.61 55.39
N LEU A 36 60.30 -16.85 54.97
CA LEU A 36 59.36 -17.74 55.64
C LEU A 36 58.75 -18.66 54.59
N ASP A 37 58.98 -19.96 54.74
CA ASP A 37 58.46 -21.00 53.86
C ASP A 37 57.66 -22.00 54.71
N VAL A 38 56.36 -22.07 54.46
CA VAL A 38 55.43 -22.94 55.19
C VAL A 38 54.88 -23.99 54.24
N VAL A 39 55.31 -25.23 54.41
CA VAL A 39 54.91 -26.37 53.56
C VAL A 39 54.09 -27.34 54.39
N SER A 40 52.83 -27.53 54.00
CA SER A 40 51.89 -28.43 54.67
C SER A 40 50.85 -28.93 53.67
N ASN A 41 50.52 -30.22 53.72
CA ASN A 41 49.46 -30.85 52.92
C ASN A 41 48.17 -31.09 53.70
N LYS A 42 48.11 -30.68 54.98
CA LYS A 42 46.96 -30.90 55.88
C LYS A 42 46.36 -29.62 56.43
N ASN A 43 47.20 -28.65 56.80
CA ASN A 43 46.83 -27.40 57.44
C ASN A 43 47.33 -26.19 56.64
N GLY A 44 46.64 -25.05 56.76
CA GLY A 44 47.08 -23.76 56.21
C GLY A 44 47.72 -22.86 57.26
N ILE A 45 47.91 -21.58 56.91
CA ILE A 45 48.35 -20.53 57.84
C ILE A 45 47.11 -19.85 58.43
N LEU A 46 47.01 -19.82 59.76
CA LEU A 46 46.02 -19.00 60.44
C LEU A 46 46.59 -17.59 60.65
N ILE A 47 45.97 -16.64 59.96
CA ILE A 47 46.21 -15.21 60.10
C ILE A 47 45.45 -14.68 61.33
N PRO A 48 45.91 -13.61 62.02
CA PRO A 48 45.20 -13.02 63.15
C PRO A 48 43.71 -12.80 62.85
N ARG A 49 42.84 -13.35 63.72
CA ARG A 49 41.38 -13.24 63.62
C ARG A 49 40.90 -12.27 64.69
N GLN A 50 40.35 -11.15 64.26
CA GLN A 50 39.98 -10.03 65.14
C GLN A 50 38.60 -9.52 64.74
N THR A 51 37.89 -8.84 65.65
CA THR A 51 36.67 -8.10 65.29
C THR A 51 37.01 -6.84 64.50
N ALA A 52 36.05 -6.27 63.78
CA ALA A 52 36.23 -5.03 63.03
C ALA A 52 36.83 -3.90 63.90
N SER A 53 36.31 -3.73 65.13
CA SER A 53 36.82 -2.74 66.09
C SER A 53 38.27 -3.01 66.53
N GLN A 54 38.63 -4.28 66.72
CA GLN A 54 40.00 -4.66 67.08
C GLN A 54 40.99 -4.34 65.96
N ILE A 55 40.61 -4.61 64.70
CA ILE A 55 41.44 -4.32 63.53
C ILE A 55 41.66 -2.81 63.36
N THR A 56 40.60 -2.00 63.47
CA THR A 56 40.71 -0.54 63.36
C THR A 56 41.55 0.10 64.46
N ASN A 57 41.70 -0.57 65.60
CA ASN A 57 42.48 -0.08 66.74
C ASN A 57 43.95 -0.55 66.75
N ILE A 58 44.39 -1.32 65.74
CA ILE A 58 45.81 -1.70 65.58
C ILE A 58 46.64 -0.42 65.47
N GLN A 59 47.64 -0.27 66.35
CA GLN A 59 48.52 0.89 66.38
C GLN A 59 49.69 0.69 65.43
N ASN A 60 49.95 1.67 64.55
CA ASN A 60 51.04 1.65 63.57
C ASN A 60 51.07 0.39 62.67
N PRO A 61 49.93 -0.01 62.06
CA PRO A 61 49.90 -1.17 61.17
C PRO A 61 50.89 -0.98 60.02
N GLN A 62 51.54 -2.07 59.62
CA GLN A 62 52.57 -2.04 58.58
C GLN A 62 51.95 -2.21 57.20
N GLU A 63 52.61 -1.68 56.17
CA GLU A 63 52.21 -1.90 54.78
C GLU A 63 52.14 -3.42 54.50
N ALA A 64 51.05 -3.84 53.86
CA ALA A 64 50.69 -5.24 53.57
C ALA A 64 50.42 -6.14 54.80
N GLU A 65 50.20 -5.59 56.00
CA GLU A 65 49.74 -6.38 57.15
C GLU A 65 48.39 -7.04 56.85
N LEU A 66 48.29 -8.36 57.02
CA LEU A 66 47.11 -9.17 56.71
C LEU A 66 46.40 -9.61 57.99
N VAL A 67 45.08 -9.43 58.04
CA VAL A 67 44.20 -9.85 59.15
C VAL A 67 42.92 -10.48 58.60
N TYR A 68 42.20 -11.21 59.45
CA TYR A 68 40.87 -11.73 59.14
C TYR A 68 39.84 -11.11 60.10
N SER A 69 38.85 -10.42 59.54
CA SER A 69 37.75 -9.84 60.31
C SER A 69 36.66 -10.88 60.61
N LEU A 70 36.35 -11.05 61.90
CA LEU A 70 35.27 -11.89 62.41
C LEU A 70 33.89 -11.21 62.35
N THR A 71 33.86 -9.88 62.28
CA THR A 71 32.63 -9.06 62.23
C THR A 71 32.65 -8.11 61.03
N GLY A 72 31.50 -7.56 60.66
CA GLY A 72 31.33 -6.62 59.55
C GLY A 72 30.58 -5.35 59.98
N ASP A 73 30.73 -4.97 61.25
CA ASP A 73 29.99 -3.91 61.93
C ASP A 73 30.79 -2.62 62.10
N GLY A 74 32.04 -2.57 61.60
CA GLY A 74 32.86 -1.37 61.63
C GLY A 74 32.59 -0.41 60.47
N VAL A 75 33.00 0.86 60.64
CA VAL A 75 32.89 1.88 59.58
C VAL A 75 33.90 1.64 58.46
N THR A 76 35.15 1.32 58.83
CA THR A 76 36.23 1.03 57.86
C THR A 76 36.29 -0.45 57.51
N VAL A 77 36.35 -1.31 58.52
CA VAL A 77 36.30 -2.78 58.37
C VAL A 77 34.84 -3.20 58.50
N ASN A 78 34.14 -3.22 57.38
CA ASN A 78 32.67 -3.31 57.32
C ASN A 78 32.14 -4.64 56.77
N GLN A 79 33.00 -5.65 56.63
CA GLN A 79 32.62 -7.00 56.22
C GLN A 79 33.55 -8.03 56.84
N LYS A 80 33.01 -9.24 57.06
CA LYS A 80 33.81 -10.40 57.43
C LYS A 80 34.70 -10.80 56.26
N GLY A 81 35.92 -11.28 56.53
CA GLY A 81 36.84 -11.72 55.49
C GLY A 81 38.27 -11.24 55.72
N PHE A 82 39.15 -11.46 54.74
CA PHE A 82 40.53 -10.99 54.81
C PHE A 82 40.62 -9.50 54.49
N TRP A 83 41.46 -8.80 55.25
CA TRP A 83 41.79 -7.39 55.07
C TRP A 83 43.29 -7.20 55.12
N PHE A 84 43.80 -6.27 54.32
CA PHE A 84 45.20 -5.88 54.38
C PHE A 84 45.36 -4.38 54.51
N PHE A 85 46.41 -3.94 55.21
CA PHE A 85 46.72 -2.53 55.37
C PHE A 85 47.54 -2.04 54.17
N ARG A 86 47.13 -0.94 53.55
CA ARG A 86 47.96 -0.21 52.57
C ARG A 86 47.66 1.28 52.60
N SER A 87 48.67 2.11 52.34
CA SER A 87 48.50 3.56 52.15
C SER A 87 47.68 4.25 53.25
N GLY A 88 47.79 3.80 54.51
CA GLY A 88 47.08 4.41 55.64
C GLY A 88 45.67 3.88 55.92
N ALA A 89 45.17 2.87 55.20
CA ALA A 89 43.83 2.32 55.38
C ALA A 89 43.76 0.80 55.27
N TRP A 90 42.74 0.21 55.89
CA TRP A 90 42.39 -1.20 55.72
C TRP A 90 41.59 -1.39 54.43
N HIS A 91 41.99 -2.36 53.61
CA HIS A 91 41.31 -2.76 52.38
C HIS A 91 40.90 -4.23 52.42
N PRO A 92 39.70 -4.60 51.93
CA PRO A 92 39.30 -6.00 51.89
C PRO A 92 39.99 -6.71 50.72
N LEU A 93 40.33 -7.98 50.92
CA LEU A 93 40.54 -8.92 49.82
C LEU A 93 39.16 -9.44 49.42
N LEU A 94 38.68 -8.97 48.27
CA LEU A 94 37.40 -9.38 47.71
C LEU A 94 37.58 -10.68 46.93
N ASP A 95 36.61 -11.59 47.05
CA ASP A 95 36.49 -12.70 46.12
C ASP A 95 36.27 -12.11 44.71
N ASN A 96 37.00 -12.60 43.72
CA ASN A 96 36.74 -12.28 42.32
C ASN A 96 35.48 -13.02 41.83
N THR A 97 34.35 -12.81 42.51
CA THR A 97 33.05 -13.16 41.97
C THR A 97 32.77 -12.15 40.87
N ALA A 98 32.93 -12.61 39.63
CA ALA A 98 32.85 -11.86 38.37
C ALA A 98 32.04 -10.56 38.47
N ASN A 99 32.67 -9.47 38.04
CA ASN A 99 32.04 -8.18 37.83
C ASN A 99 30.67 -8.39 37.17
N THR A 100 29.59 -8.13 37.90
CA THR A 100 28.31 -7.85 37.28
C THR A 100 28.47 -6.50 36.60
N ASN A 101 29.07 -6.49 35.41
CA ASN A 101 29.01 -5.37 34.48
C ASN A 101 27.56 -5.31 33.98
N SER A 102 26.65 -4.95 34.88
CA SER A 102 25.26 -4.74 34.58
C SER A 102 25.14 -3.47 33.75
N PHE A 103 24.24 -3.47 32.77
CA PHE A 103 23.93 -2.29 31.96
C PHE A 103 23.22 -1.18 32.76
N TYR A 104 22.71 -1.51 33.96
CA TYR A 104 22.03 -0.59 34.88
C TYR A 104 22.28 -0.97 36.36
N THR A 105 22.13 -0.01 37.28
CA THR A 105 22.15 -0.28 38.74
C THR A 105 20.95 -1.11 39.15
N THR A 106 20.87 -1.63 40.38
CA THR A 106 19.70 -2.39 40.86
C THR A 106 18.36 -1.68 40.64
N ASP A 107 18.36 -0.34 40.55
CA ASP A 107 17.16 0.49 40.37
C ASP A 107 16.81 0.82 38.90
N GLY A 108 17.52 0.27 37.91
CA GLY A 108 17.23 0.55 36.49
C GLY A 108 17.81 1.86 35.94
N ILE A 109 18.62 2.58 36.73
CA ILE A 109 19.11 3.92 36.35
C ILE A 109 20.43 3.82 35.57
N VAL A 110 20.49 4.52 34.45
CA VAL A 110 21.71 4.71 33.64
C VAL A 110 22.22 6.15 33.82
N ASN A 111 23.21 6.33 34.68
CA ASN A 111 23.71 7.67 35.10
C ASN A 111 24.58 8.39 34.04
N SER A 112 24.84 7.78 32.89
CA SER A 112 25.58 8.36 31.76
C SER A 112 25.44 7.46 30.52
N ASN A 113 25.68 8.01 29.32
CA ASN A 113 25.65 7.24 28.08
C ASN A 113 26.47 5.95 28.19
N ARG A 114 25.91 4.85 27.68
CA ARG A 114 26.56 3.56 27.56
C ARG A 114 26.52 3.15 26.09
N ILE A 115 27.68 2.90 25.51
CA ILE A 115 27.78 2.31 24.17
C ILE A 115 28.00 0.82 24.37
N ILE A 116 27.03 0.01 23.94
CA ILE A 116 27.14 -1.45 23.97
C ILE A 116 27.72 -1.89 22.63
N THR A 117 29.01 -2.25 22.62
CA THR A 117 29.63 -2.86 21.45
C THR A 117 29.45 -4.37 21.55
N GLN A 118 28.64 -4.95 20.68
CA GLN A 118 28.29 -6.37 20.73
C GLN A 118 29.44 -7.29 20.33
N ASN A 119 30.35 -6.86 19.44
CA ASN A 119 31.50 -7.66 18.96
C ASN A 119 31.10 -9.10 18.53
N GLY A 120 29.97 -9.25 17.85
CA GLY A 120 29.45 -10.57 17.45
C GLY A 120 28.69 -11.33 18.54
N ASN A 121 28.46 -10.74 19.72
CA ASN A 121 27.63 -11.33 20.77
C ASN A 121 26.19 -10.81 20.71
N PHE A 122 25.29 -11.46 21.42
CA PHE A 122 23.87 -11.13 21.41
C PHE A 122 23.48 -10.27 22.63
N LEU A 123 22.49 -9.40 22.45
CA LEU A 123 21.75 -8.81 23.57
C LEU A 123 20.37 -9.45 23.61
N ASP A 124 20.07 -10.15 24.70
CA ASP A 124 18.78 -10.85 24.88
C ASP A 124 18.13 -10.37 26.18
N ILE A 125 17.08 -9.56 26.06
CA ILE A 125 16.35 -9.01 27.21
C ILE A 125 15.07 -9.82 27.39
N GLY A 126 15.12 -10.78 28.31
CA GLY A 126 14.08 -11.80 28.44
C GLY A 126 14.12 -12.73 27.23
N PRO A 127 14.35 -14.05 27.40
CA PRO A 127 14.69 -14.94 26.29
C PRO A 127 13.78 -14.76 25.06
N GLY A 128 14.33 -14.16 24.00
CA GLY A 128 13.64 -13.90 22.73
C GLY A 128 12.62 -12.76 22.73
N LEU A 129 12.34 -12.08 23.85
CA LEU A 129 11.37 -10.97 23.89
C LEU A 129 11.87 -9.75 23.12
N PHE A 130 13.08 -9.29 23.45
CA PHE A 130 13.82 -8.29 22.70
C PHE A 130 15.24 -8.82 22.49
N TYR A 131 15.50 -9.27 21.28
CA TYR A 131 16.71 -9.96 20.89
C TYR A 131 17.44 -9.13 19.84
N ILE A 132 18.73 -8.88 20.05
CA ILE A 132 19.61 -8.28 19.04
C ILE A 132 20.72 -9.27 18.73
N ASP A 133 20.74 -9.75 17.50
CA ASP A 133 21.79 -10.61 16.97
C ASP A 133 22.98 -9.76 16.52
N GLY A 134 24.04 -9.70 17.32
CA GLY A 134 25.27 -8.99 16.97
C GLY A 134 26.13 -9.67 15.89
N THR A 135 25.82 -10.91 15.49
CA THR A 135 26.51 -11.58 14.36
C THR A 135 25.89 -11.21 13.02
N THR A 136 24.55 -11.14 12.95
CA THR A 136 23.82 -10.87 11.70
C THR A 136 23.25 -9.46 11.62
N SER A 137 23.40 -8.65 12.68
CA SER A 137 22.84 -7.29 12.79
C SER A 137 21.33 -7.25 12.61
N ARG A 138 20.63 -8.20 13.25
CA ARG A 138 19.17 -8.34 13.19
C ARG A 138 18.54 -8.13 14.56
N ILE A 139 17.29 -7.68 14.55
CA ILE A 139 16.47 -7.48 15.75
C ILE A 139 15.30 -8.47 15.69
N GLY A 140 15.14 -9.25 16.75
CA GLY A 140 14.01 -10.13 16.97
C GLY A 140 13.11 -9.59 18.09
N LEU A 141 11.80 -9.60 17.87
CA LEU A 141 10.78 -9.41 18.90
C LEU A 141 9.96 -10.69 19.02
N LEU A 142 9.91 -11.27 20.22
CA LEU A 142 9.32 -12.61 20.48
C LEU A 142 9.95 -13.76 19.66
N THR A 143 11.19 -13.58 19.20
CA THR A 143 11.98 -14.59 18.49
C THR A 143 13.47 -14.39 18.76
N ASN A 144 14.22 -15.50 18.91
CA ASN A 144 15.68 -15.50 19.04
C ASN A 144 16.39 -15.95 17.74
N ALA A 145 15.63 -16.15 16.66
CA ALA A 145 16.14 -16.56 15.36
C ALA A 145 15.60 -15.62 14.26
N PRO A 146 15.90 -14.31 14.31
CA PRO A 146 15.40 -13.36 13.34
C PRO A 146 15.93 -13.69 11.93
N THR A 147 15.01 -13.80 10.98
CA THR A 147 15.31 -14.07 9.56
C THR A 147 15.44 -12.80 8.73
N GLN A 148 14.94 -11.68 9.27
CA GLN A 148 14.96 -10.35 8.66
C GLN A 148 15.65 -9.34 9.57
N ALA A 149 15.92 -8.14 9.04
CA ALA A 149 16.54 -7.06 9.80
C ALA A 149 15.74 -6.71 11.07
N LEU A 150 14.41 -6.69 10.97
CA LEU A 150 13.48 -6.67 12.09
C LEU A 150 12.49 -7.83 11.89
N ASP A 151 12.49 -8.79 12.80
CA ASP A 151 11.61 -9.97 12.78
C ASP A 151 10.73 -9.96 14.03
N VAL A 152 9.42 -9.90 13.83
CA VAL A 152 8.44 -9.84 14.92
C VAL A 152 7.56 -11.08 14.84
N ASN A 153 7.72 -11.97 15.80
CA ASN A 153 6.86 -13.14 15.96
C ASN A 153 5.61 -12.76 16.76
N GLY A 154 4.74 -11.97 16.13
CA GLY A 154 3.52 -11.44 16.73
C GLY A 154 2.94 -10.30 15.90
N GLU A 155 1.91 -9.64 16.43
CA GLU A 155 1.32 -8.48 15.78
C GLU A 155 2.20 -7.23 15.94
N VAL A 156 2.30 -6.44 14.87
CA VAL A 156 2.95 -5.11 14.89
C VAL A 156 1.86 -4.05 14.81
N ARG A 157 1.79 -3.17 15.82
CA ARG A 157 0.88 -2.01 15.81
C ARG A 157 1.65 -0.72 15.56
N ILE A 158 1.26 0.02 14.53
CA ILE A 158 1.78 1.36 14.24
C ILE A 158 0.70 2.38 14.64
N GLN A 159 0.88 3.06 15.78
CA GLN A 159 -0.19 3.84 16.44
C GLN A 159 -0.43 5.23 15.85
N THR A 160 0.54 5.80 15.16
CA THR A 160 0.50 7.21 14.68
C THR A 160 0.22 7.32 13.19
N LEU A 161 -0.35 6.27 12.58
CA LEU A 161 -0.91 6.35 11.23
C LEU A 161 -2.28 7.03 11.35
N ASN A 162 -2.27 8.35 11.25
CA ASN A 162 -3.37 9.27 11.51
C ASN A 162 -4.41 9.35 10.37
N SER A 163 -4.39 8.39 9.43
CA SER A 163 -5.35 8.26 8.33
C SER A 163 -5.86 6.83 8.25
N VAL A 164 -7.16 6.66 7.98
CA VAL A 164 -7.82 5.36 7.83
C VAL A 164 -7.42 4.78 6.47
N GLY A 165 -6.39 3.93 6.42
CA GLY A 165 -5.90 3.35 5.18
C GLY A 165 -5.05 2.10 5.41
N ASN A 166 -4.80 1.35 4.33
CA ASN A 166 -3.87 0.22 4.35
C ASN A 166 -2.42 0.73 4.47
N VAL A 167 -1.57 0.01 5.21
CA VAL A 167 -0.11 0.23 5.13
C VAL A 167 0.38 -0.51 3.89
N VAL A 168 0.84 0.23 2.90
CA VAL A 168 1.46 -0.31 1.68
C VAL A 168 2.96 -0.07 1.70
N ALA A 169 3.74 -0.96 1.09
CA ALA A 169 5.17 -0.77 0.89
C ALA A 169 5.46 -0.26 -0.53
N ASP A 170 6.46 0.61 -0.69
CA ASP A 170 6.96 0.97 -2.03
C ASP A 170 7.74 -0.17 -2.69
N ALA A 171 8.24 0.07 -3.91
CA ALA A 171 9.05 -0.91 -4.64
C ALA A 171 10.39 -1.23 -3.95
N GLN A 172 10.79 -0.44 -2.96
CA GLN A 172 11.99 -0.60 -2.14
C GLN A 172 11.67 -1.20 -0.76
N GLY A 173 10.40 -1.52 -0.46
CA GLY A 173 9.95 -2.11 0.80
C GLY A 173 9.75 -1.11 1.94
N VAL A 174 9.77 0.20 1.67
CA VAL A 174 9.53 1.24 2.67
C VAL A 174 8.03 1.34 2.92
N LEU A 175 7.62 1.24 4.18
CA LEU A 175 6.22 1.47 4.58
C LEU A 175 5.86 2.93 4.32
N LEU A 176 4.94 3.16 3.40
CA LEU A 176 4.44 4.49 3.06
C LEU A 176 3.11 4.75 3.78
N HIS A 177 2.94 5.99 4.23
CA HIS A 177 1.61 6.55 4.43
C HIS A 177 1.03 6.77 3.03
N ASP A 178 -0.08 6.10 2.73
CA ASP A 178 -0.86 6.35 1.53
C ASP A 178 -1.46 7.77 1.60
N THR A 179 -0.67 8.79 1.25
CA THR A 179 -1.15 10.17 1.04
C THR A 179 -1.59 10.40 -0.40
N ALA A 180 -1.40 9.41 -1.26
CA ALA A 180 -1.80 9.44 -2.65
C ALA A 180 -2.86 8.37 -2.82
N GLU A 181 -4.04 8.66 -2.26
CA GLU A 181 -5.28 7.98 -2.63
C GLU A 181 -5.19 7.67 -4.13
N PHE A 182 -5.23 6.40 -4.52
CA PHE A 182 -5.08 5.99 -5.92
C PHE A 182 -6.11 6.63 -6.86
N PHE A 183 -7.07 7.38 -6.31
CA PHE A 183 -8.18 8.02 -6.99
C PHE A 183 -8.27 9.48 -6.56
N ASP A 184 -8.22 10.37 -7.53
CA ASP A 184 -8.47 11.79 -7.32
C ASP A 184 -9.97 12.07 -7.34
N ILE A 185 -10.42 13.07 -6.58
CA ILE A 185 -11.82 13.52 -6.64
C ILE A 185 -12.15 13.91 -8.08
N GLY A 186 -13.18 13.26 -8.65
CA GLY A 186 -13.58 13.44 -10.04
C GLY A 186 -13.14 12.33 -10.99
N ASP A 187 -12.29 11.40 -10.54
CA ASP A 187 -11.96 10.22 -11.33
C ASP A 187 -13.22 9.45 -11.71
N ILE A 188 -13.27 8.99 -12.97
CA ILE A 188 -14.37 8.22 -13.52
C ILE A 188 -13.88 6.82 -13.89
N LYS A 189 -14.60 5.78 -13.44
CA LYS A 189 -14.30 4.40 -13.81
C LYS A 189 -15.55 3.66 -14.31
N PRO A 190 -15.40 2.75 -15.30
CA PRO A 190 -16.39 1.73 -15.58
C PRO A 190 -16.31 0.60 -14.54
N SER A 191 -17.44 0.00 -14.19
CA SER A 191 -17.53 -1.14 -13.27
C SER A 191 -18.80 -1.96 -13.53
N TYR A 192 -18.77 -3.25 -13.17
CA TYR A 192 -19.97 -4.10 -13.15
C TYR A 192 -20.76 -3.99 -11.83
N ASN A 193 -20.24 -3.27 -10.83
CA ASN A 193 -20.96 -3.01 -9.58
C ASN A 193 -22.22 -2.18 -9.86
N THR A 194 -23.29 -2.46 -9.13
CA THR A 194 -24.60 -1.80 -9.30
C THR A 194 -24.93 -0.77 -8.22
N ALA A 195 -24.09 -0.67 -7.20
CA ALA A 195 -24.26 0.24 -6.06
C ALA A 195 -22.96 0.99 -5.74
N ASP A 196 -23.10 2.09 -5.01
CA ASP A 196 -21.97 2.88 -4.50
C ASP A 196 -21.06 2.02 -3.62
N HIS A 197 -19.76 2.32 -3.62
CA HIS A 197 -18.76 1.56 -2.88
C HIS A 197 -17.47 2.37 -2.71
N ASP A 198 -16.83 2.31 -1.55
CA ASP A 198 -15.47 2.83 -1.32
C ASP A 198 -15.25 4.27 -1.84
N GLY A 199 -16.20 5.18 -1.62
CA GLY A 199 -16.14 6.58 -2.10
C GLY A 199 -16.48 6.79 -3.58
N TRP A 200 -16.82 5.72 -4.30
CA TRP A 200 -17.32 5.73 -5.68
C TRP A 200 -18.85 5.77 -5.71
N TYR A 201 -19.38 6.74 -6.45
CA TYR A 201 -20.81 7.00 -6.55
C TYR A 201 -21.31 6.81 -7.98
N LEU A 202 -22.40 6.06 -8.13
CA LEU A 202 -22.96 5.70 -9.43
C LEU A 202 -23.47 6.94 -10.19
N LEU A 203 -23.04 7.10 -11.44
CA LEU A 203 -23.49 8.14 -12.35
C LEU A 203 -24.84 7.78 -12.97
N ASN A 204 -25.92 7.96 -12.20
CA ASN A 204 -27.29 7.62 -12.59
C ASN A 204 -28.26 8.82 -12.57
N GLY A 205 -27.75 10.05 -12.53
CA GLY A 205 -28.60 11.24 -12.53
C GLY A 205 -29.22 11.61 -11.19
N ARG A 206 -28.94 10.88 -10.10
CA ARG A 206 -29.54 11.18 -8.80
C ARG A 206 -29.05 12.52 -8.23
N ALA A 207 -29.89 13.12 -7.38
CA ALA A 207 -29.55 14.37 -6.69
C ALA A 207 -28.34 14.21 -5.78
N ILE A 208 -27.44 15.20 -5.74
CA ILE A 208 -26.27 15.14 -4.84
C ILE A 208 -26.69 15.10 -3.37
N THR A 209 -27.85 15.65 -3.03
CA THR A 209 -28.40 15.63 -1.66
C THR A 209 -28.68 14.21 -1.13
N SER A 210 -28.67 13.20 -2.00
CA SER A 210 -28.75 11.78 -1.60
C SER A 210 -27.41 11.18 -1.14
N LEU A 211 -26.29 11.88 -1.32
CA LEU A 211 -24.95 11.42 -1.00
C LEU A 211 -24.57 11.75 0.46
N PRO A 212 -23.54 11.10 1.05
CA PRO A 212 -22.93 11.57 2.29
C PRO A 212 -22.38 13.01 2.17
N GLN A 213 -22.33 13.75 3.29
CA GLN A 213 -21.96 15.18 3.29
C GLN A 213 -20.59 15.46 2.67
N THR A 214 -19.60 14.60 2.91
CA THR A 214 -18.26 14.71 2.31
C THR A 214 -18.34 14.67 0.79
N ALA A 215 -19.02 13.67 0.23
CA ALA A 215 -19.21 13.51 -1.21
C ALA A 215 -20.03 14.65 -1.82
N GLN A 216 -21.03 15.18 -1.10
CA GLN A 216 -21.76 16.38 -1.51
C GLN A 216 -20.84 17.59 -1.66
N ASN A 217 -20.01 17.83 -0.64
CA ASN A 217 -19.06 18.94 -0.63
C ASN A 217 -18.03 18.80 -1.76
N ASN A 218 -17.53 17.59 -1.99
CA ASN A 218 -16.56 17.32 -3.06
C ASN A 218 -17.19 17.49 -4.44
N ALA A 219 -18.39 16.96 -4.67
CA ALA A 219 -19.13 17.16 -5.91
C ALA A 219 -19.37 18.66 -6.19
N ALA A 220 -19.85 19.42 -5.20
CA ALA A 220 -20.19 20.83 -5.38
C ALA A 220 -18.97 21.75 -5.47
N ASN A 221 -18.02 21.62 -4.55
CA ASN A 221 -16.93 22.59 -4.37
C ASN A 221 -15.72 22.28 -5.25
N ILE A 222 -15.47 21.02 -5.57
CA ILE A 222 -14.31 20.60 -6.38
C ILE A 222 -14.74 20.42 -7.84
N LEU A 223 -15.85 19.71 -8.08
CA LEU A 223 -16.30 19.36 -9.43
C LEU A 223 -17.36 20.31 -10.00
N GLY A 224 -17.93 21.22 -9.20
CA GLY A 224 -18.97 22.15 -9.65
C GLY A 224 -20.33 21.51 -9.90
N ILE A 225 -20.57 20.28 -9.43
CA ILE A 225 -21.83 19.56 -9.57
C ILE A 225 -22.75 19.94 -8.40
N THR A 226 -23.70 20.83 -8.64
CA THR A 226 -24.50 21.47 -7.56
C THR A 226 -25.91 20.91 -7.38
N THR A 227 -26.43 20.13 -8.33
CA THR A 227 -27.83 19.66 -8.29
C THR A 227 -27.92 18.14 -8.34
N SER A 228 -27.36 17.50 -9.36
CA SER A 228 -27.45 16.06 -9.58
C SER A 228 -26.20 15.55 -10.25
N LEU A 229 -25.80 14.32 -9.93
CA LEU A 229 -24.68 13.66 -10.60
C LEU A 229 -25.00 13.53 -12.10
N PRO A 230 -23.98 13.52 -12.97
CA PRO A 230 -24.16 13.10 -14.35
C PRO A 230 -24.82 11.72 -14.44
N ASP A 231 -25.67 11.52 -15.44
CA ASP A 231 -26.22 10.21 -15.77
C ASP A 231 -25.42 9.62 -16.92
N ALA A 232 -24.83 8.44 -16.74
CA ALA A 232 -24.08 7.75 -17.79
C ALA A 232 -24.95 6.78 -18.62
N SER A 233 -26.22 6.62 -18.26
CA SER A 233 -27.12 5.63 -18.88
C SER A 233 -27.28 5.86 -20.38
N GLY A 234 -26.87 4.86 -21.18
CA GLY A 234 -26.98 4.89 -22.64
C GLY A 234 -26.11 5.94 -23.31
N ARG A 235 -24.97 6.31 -22.70
CA ARG A 235 -24.05 7.36 -23.17
C ARG A 235 -22.62 6.84 -23.25
N TYR A 236 -21.81 7.53 -24.06
CA TYR A 236 -20.39 7.27 -24.22
C TYR A 236 -19.57 8.39 -23.59
N SER A 237 -18.47 8.04 -22.94
CA SER A 237 -17.49 9.02 -22.47
C SER A 237 -16.71 9.60 -23.65
N ILE A 238 -16.59 10.92 -23.69
CA ILE A 238 -15.83 11.65 -24.71
C ILE A 238 -15.05 12.78 -24.05
N GLY A 239 -13.77 12.94 -24.43
CA GLY A 239 -12.99 14.11 -24.05
C GLY A 239 -13.36 15.29 -24.93
N THR A 240 -13.87 16.36 -24.34
CA THR A 240 -14.19 17.61 -25.05
C THR A 240 -13.73 18.81 -24.23
N THR A 241 -13.81 20.02 -24.80
CA THR A 241 -13.59 21.27 -24.06
C THR A 241 -14.82 21.71 -23.27
N ALA A 242 -15.92 20.96 -23.31
CA ALA A 242 -17.11 21.25 -22.52
C ALA A 242 -16.84 20.97 -21.04
N THR A 243 -17.62 21.62 -20.16
CA THR A 243 -17.55 21.38 -18.71
C THR A 243 -17.69 19.88 -18.42
N PRO A 244 -16.79 19.28 -17.62
CA PRO A 244 -16.91 17.89 -17.19
C PRO A 244 -18.30 17.57 -16.63
N GLY A 245 -18.84 16.40 -16.97
CA GLY A 245 -20.21 16.01 -16.61
C GLY A 245 -21.32 16.57 -17.53
N GLY A 246 -20.97 17.45 -18.47
CA GLY A 246 -21.88 17.89 -19.53
C GLY A 246 -22.23 16.77 -20.51
N ILE A 247 -23.44 16.85 -21.10
CA ILE A 247 -23.95 15.86 -22.05
C ILE A 247 -24.07 16.55 -23.41
N THR A 248 -23.57 15.90 -24.45
CA THR A 248 -23.67 16.38 -25.83
C THR A 248 -24.04 15.24 -26.78
N GLY A 249 -24.55 15.61 -27.95
CA GLY A 249 -25.00 14.66 -28.97
C GLY A 249 -26.39 14.08 -28.71
N ASN A 250 -26.79 13.16 -29.59
CA ASN A 250 -28.05 12.44 -29.50
C ASN A 250 -27.83 10.98 -29.93
N ASN A 251 -28.59 10.06 -29.37
CA ASN A 251 -28.57 8.65 -29.74
C ASN A 251 -29.34 8.37 -31.04
N THR A 252 -30.14 9.33 -31.50
CA THR A 252 -30.92 9.21 -32.73
C THR A 252 -30.74 10.41 -33.64
N ILE A 253 -30.90 10.19 -34.94
CA ILE A 253 -31.02 11.24 -35.94
C ILE A 253 -32.32 11.06 -36.72
N THR A 254 -33.04 12.16 -36.95
CA THR A 254 -34.19 12.19 -37.85
C THR A 254 -33.74 12.82 -39.17
N LEU A 255 -33.82 12.05 -40.26
CA LEU A 255 -33.50 12.56 -41.59
C LEU A 255 -34.62 13.50 -42.06
N THR A 256 -34.24 14.71 -42.41
CA THR A 256 -35.15 15.70 -43.01
C THR A 256 -35.01 15.70 -44.53
N ARG A 257 -35.96 16.33 -45.22
CA ARG A 257 -35.94 16.43 -46.69
C ARG A 257 -34.67 17.12 -47.22
N SER A 258 -34.05 18.03 -46.45
CA SER A 258 -32.78 18.66 -46.84
C SER A 258 -31.58 17.74 -46.71
N ASN A 259 -31.69 16.61 -45.98
CA ASN A 259 -30.64 15.60 -45.88
C ASN A 259 -30.69 14.58 -47.03
N LEU A 260 -31.74 14.60 -47.86
CA LEU A 260 -31.91 13.65 -48.97
C LEU A 260 -31.26 14.18 -50.25
N PRO A 261 -30.59 13.33 -51.04
CA PRO A 261 -30.10 13.69 -52.36
C PRO A 261 -31.24 14.14 -53.28
N ALA A 262 -30.93 15.04 -54.21
CA ALA A 262 -31.84 15.33 -55.31
C ALA A 262 -32.02 14.08 -56.18
N PHE A 263 -33.26 13.71 -56.45
CA PHE A 263 -33.57 12.59 -57.34
C PHE A 263 -34.69 13.00 -58.30
N ASN A 264 -34.54 12.61 -59.57
CA ASN A 264 -35.50 12.90 -60.62
C ASN A 264 -36.46 11.73 -60.74
N PHE A 265 -37.75 11.98 -60.56
CA PHE A 265 -38.75 11.00 -60.93
C PHE A 265 -38.98 11.05 -62.45
N THR A 266 -38.70 9.95 -63.14
CA THR A 266 -39.03 9.81 -64.57
C THR A 266 -40.36 9.09 -64.68
N TYR A 267 -41.38 9.77 -65.19
CA TYR A 267 -42.70 9.20 -65.43
C TYR A 267 -43.00 9.20 -66.93
N THR A 268 -43.59 8.12 -67.43
CA THR A 268 -44.16 8.04 -68.77
C THR A 268 -45.68 8.01 -68.65
N THR A 269 -46.37 9.06 -69.09
CA THR A 269 -47.82 8.99 -69.30
C THR A 269 -48.11 8.37 -70.67
N ASN A 270 -49.24 7.67 -70.81
CA ASN A 270 -49.66 7.22 -72.13
C ASN A 270 -49.99 8.46 -72.99
N LEU A 271 -49.56 8.42 -74.25
CA LEU A 271 -49.79 9.49 -75.21
C LEU A 271 -51.21 9.43 -75.78
N ALA A 272 -52.23 9.22 -74.93
CA ALA A 272 -53.63 9.37 -75.33
C ALA A 272 -53.99 10.88 -75.42
N GLY A 273 -53.16 11.62 -76.15
CA GLY A 273 -53.46 12.96 -76.60
C GLY A 273 -54.58 12.88 -77.64
N ALA A 274 -55.54 13.79 -77.52
CA ALA A 274 -56.62 14.09 -78.45
C ALA A 274 -56.98 12.95 -79.43
N HIS A 275 -57.98 12.15 -79.10
CA HIS A 275 -58.54 11.21 -80.06
C HIS A 275 -59.64 11.88 -80.89
N SER A 276 -59.79 11.42 -82.13
CA SER A 276 -60.86 11.85 -83.04
C SER A 276 -61.93 10.78 -83.12
N HIS A 277 -63.21 11.17 -83.06
CA HIS A 277 -64.30 10.32 -83.48
C HIS A 277 -64.61 10.56 -84.95
N THR A 278 -64.72 9.50 -85.75
CA THR A 278 -65.21 9.57 -87.13
C THR A 278 -66.62 9.01 -87.19
N PHE A 279 -67.56 9.78 -87.75
CA PHE A 279 -68.87 9.27 -88.16
C PHE A 279 -68.88 9.15 -89.69
N THR A 280 -69.58 8.13 -90.21
CA THR A 280 -69.79 7.96 -91.65
C THR A 280 -71.27 8.19 -91.95
N TYR A 281 -71.60 9.18 -92.78
CA TYR A 281 -72.95 9.29 -93.32
C TYR A 281 -73.10 8.30 -94.47
N GLN A 282 -73.91 7.26 -94.30
CA GLN A 282 -74.40 6.46 -95.44
C GLN A 282 -75.67 7.11 -95.99
N THR A 283 -75.61 7.55 -97.24
CA THR A 283 -76.80 7.97 -97.99
C THR A 283 -77.52 6.71 -98.49
N ILE A 284 -78.42 6.17 -97.67
CA ILE A 284 -79.19 4.97 -98.02
C ILE A 284 -80.52 5.38 -98.67
N ARG A 285 -80.72 5.03 -99.95
CA ARG A 285 -82.07 4.93 -100.55
C ARG A 285 -82.54 3.48 -100.44
N THR A 286 -83.09 3.11 -99.29
CA THR A 286 -83.76 1.83 -99.12
C THR A 286 -85.10 2.05 -98.43
N ASN A 287 -86.11 1.26 -98.82
CA ASN A 287 -87.43 1.27 -98.20
C ASN A 287 -87.53 0.26 -97.03
N THR A 288 -86.39 -0.20 -96.53
CA THR A 288 -86.26 -1.16 -95.44
C THR A 288 -85.34 -0.59 -94.37
N ALA A 289 -85.85 -0.55 -93.14
CA ALA A 289 -85.08 -0.17 -91.96
C ALA A 289 -83.95 -1.17 -91.72
N ASN A 290 -82.70 -0.73 -91.90
CA ASN A 290 -81.55 -1.52 -91.48
C ASN A 290 -81.30 -1.24 -90.00
N GLY A 291 -81.60 -2.24 -89.16
CA GLY A 291 -81.24 -2.22 -87.75
C GLY A 291 -79.80 -2.73 -87.55
N GLY A 292 -78.97 -1.92 -86.89
CA GLY A 292 -77.72 -2.36 -86.27
C GLY A 292 -76.55 -1.37 -86.40
N GLY A 293 -76.21 -0.69 -85.30
CA GLY A 293 -74.98 0.11 -85.13
C GLY A 293 -75.20 1.59 -84.80
N ASN A 294 -74.19 2.22 -84.17
CA ASN A 294 -74.11 3.64 -83.76
C ASN A 294 -74.14 4.63 -84.95
N ASN A 295 -75.17 4.58 -85.78
CA ASN A 295 -75.33 5.45 -86.94
C ASN A 295 -76.52 6.39 -86.73
N ILE A 296 -76.29 7.69 -86.91
CA ILE A 296 -77.38 8.68 -87.01
C ILE A 296 -77.87 8.66 -88.46
N HIS A 297 -79.14 8.31 -88.66
CA HIS A 297 -79.78 8.30 -89.98
C HIS A 297 -80.47 9.64 -90.25
N ALA A 298 -79.96 10.42 -91.20
CA ALA A 298 -80.61 11.64 -91.67
C ALA A 298 -81.34 11.36 -93.00
N TYR A 299 -82.67 11.34 -92.97
CA TYR A 299 -83.50 11.11 -94.16
C TYR A 299 -83.78 12.43 -94.88
N TRP A 300 -83.37 12.55 -96.14
CA TRP A 300 -83.69 13.71 -96.98
C TRP A 300 -84.76 13.34 -98.02
N LEU A 301 -85.80 14.15 -98.12
CA LEU A 301 -87.08 13.83 -98.78
C LEU A 301 -87.17 14.18 -100.28
N SER A 302 -86.14 14.75 -100.93
CA SER A 302 -85.88 14.74 -102.40
C SER A 302 -84.93 15.88 -102.82
N GLY A 303 -84.10 15.65 -103.83
CA GLY A 303 -83.18 16.63 -104.42
C GLY A 303 -81.92 16.01 -105.04
N ALA A 304 -81.35 16.64 -106.08
CA ALA A 304 -80.25 16.10 -106.89
C ALA A 304 -78.94 15.86 -106.11
N PHE A 305 -78.23 14.78 -106.45
CA PHE A 305 -76.98 14.35 -105.81
C PHE A 305 -75.85 15.35 -106.09
N VAL A 306 -75.37 16.03 -105.06
CA VAL A 306 -74.05 16.66 -105.05
C VAL A 306 -73.19 15.82 -104.09
N GLY A 307 -72.01 15.41 -104.56
CA GLY A 307 -71.15 14.40 -103.92
C GLY A 307 -70.94 14.63 -102.43
N GLY A 308 -71.01 13.54 -101.66
CA GLY A 308 -70.80 13.55 -100.21
C GLY A 308 -69.38 13.99 -99.87
N GLY A 309 -69.23 15.23 -99.42
CA GLY A 309 -68.03 15.70 -98.75
C GLY A 309 -68.00 15.18 -97.32
N ASN A 310 -66.84 14.69 -96.86
CA ASN A 310 -66.61 14.44 -95.44
C ASN A 310 -66.66 15.79 -94.71
N TYR A 311 -67.58 15.95 -93.76
CA TYR A 311 -67.63 17.13 -92.88
C TYR A 311 -67.07 16.74 -91.50
N PRO A 312 -65.76 16.92 -91.24
CA PRO A 312 -65.23 16.65 -89.91
C PRO A 312 -65.71 17.72 -88.91
N GLN A 313 -66.53 17.32 -87.95
CA GLN A 313 -66.74 18.08 -86.71
C GLN A 313 -65.76 17.52 -85.67
N SER A 314 -64.68 18.28 -85.41
CA SER A 314 -63.63 17.94 -84.47
C SER A 314 -63.74 18.85 -83.24
N THR A 315 -64.23 18.33 -82.12
CA THR A 315 -64.02 18.95 -80.82
C THR A 315 -62.88 18.25 -80.10
N THR A 316 -61.64 18.64 -80.40
CA THR A 316 -60.49 18.25 -79.59
C THR A 316 -60.48 19.05 -78.30
N GLY A 317 -60.70 18.40 -77.16
CA GLY A 317 -60.44 18.97 -75.84
C GLY A 317 -59.08 18.52 -75.33
N PHE A 318 -58.16 19.46 -75.11
CA PHE A 318 -56.96 19.18 -74.32
C PHE A 318 -57.39 18.84 -72.89
N HIS A 319 -56.86 17.76 -72.33
CA HIS A 319 -56.96 17.49 -70.90
C HIS A 319 -55.56 17.28 -70.33
N SER A 320 -55.39 17.69 -69.08
CA SER A 320 -54.16 17.53 -68.31
C SER A 320 -54.33 16.46 -67.26
N HIS A 321 -53.33 15.60 -67.10
CA HIS A 321 -53.23 14.74 -65.92
C HIS A 321 -52.37 15.43 -64.87
N THR A 322 -52.97 15.75 -63.73
CA THR A 322 -52.22 16.16 -62.54
C THR A 322 -52.06 14.93 -61.65
N TYR A 323 -50.82 14.53 -61.38
CA TYR A 323 -50.51 13.48 -60.41
C TYR A 323 -49.57 14.01 -59.34
N THR A 324 -49.90 13.76 -58.08
CA THR A 324 -49.04 14.07 -56.94
C THR A 324 -48.50 12.75 -56.40
N ALA A 325 -47.18 12.55 -56.47
CA ALA A 325 -46.50 11.45 -55.82
C ALA A 325 -45.94 11.93 -54.48
N SER A 326 -46.26 11.24 -53.38
CA SER A 326 -45.53 11.46 -52.14
C SER A 326 -44.11 10.90 -52.28
N SER A 327 -43.10 11.62 -51.81
CA SER A 327 -41.71 11.10 -51.80
C SER A 327 -41.50 9.98 -50.77
N GLY A 328 -42.54 9.62 -50.01
CA GLY A 328 -42.45 8.70 -48.87
C GLY A 328 -41.67 9.27 -47.68
N GLY A 329 -41.60 8.48 -46.62
CA GLY A 329 -40.87 8.78 -45.37
C GLY A 329 -41.76 9.26 -44.24
N ASN A 330 -41.58 8.69 -43.04
CA ASN A 330 -42.33 9.03 -41.82
C ASN A 330 -41.54 9.92 -40.85
N SER A 331 -40.29 10.28 -41.19
CA SER A 331 -39.35 10.94 -40.26
C SER A 331 -39.06 10.10 -39.01
N ASP A 332 -39.18 8.78 -39.12
CA ASP A 332 -38.87 7.86 -38.03
C ASP A 332 -37.40 8.04 -37.60
N PRO A 333 -37.11 8.24 -36.30
CA PRO A 333 -35.75 8.38 -35.82
C PRO A 333 -34.91 7.13 -36.10
N VAL A 334 -33.69 7.34 -36.59
CA VAL A 334 -32.70 6.27 -36.80
C VAL A 334 -31.76 6.25 -35.60
N ASP A 335 -31.61 5.09 -34.96
CA ASP A 335 -30.61 4.89 -33.91
C ASP A 335 -29.20 4.91 -34.52
N ILE A 336 -28.35 5.78 -33.99
CA ILE A 336 -26.97 5.99 -34.47
C ILE A 336 -25.92 5.51 -33.45
N ARG A 337 -26.34 4.79 -32.41
CA ARG A 337 -25.40 4.24 -31.43
C ARG A 337 -24.60 3.08 -32.06
N PRO A 338 -23.27 3.06 -31.93
CA PRO A 338 -22.47 1.89 -32.30
C PRO A 338 -22.77 0.71 -31.37
N SER A 339 -22.35 -0.50 -31.77
CA SER A 339 -22.32 -1.64 -30.86
C SER A 339 -21.31 -1.36 -29.72
N ALA A 340 -21.71 -1.61 -28.48
CA ALA A 340 -20.89 -1.32 -27.31
C ALA A 340 -21.09 -2.33 -26.19
N LEU A 341 -20.08 -2.42 -25.33
CA LEU A 341 -20.12 -3.18 -24.08
C LEU A 341 -20.58 -2.26 -22.94
N ASN A 342 -21.67 -2.62 -22.29
CA ASN A 342 -22.22 -1.82 -21.21
C ASN A 342 -21.53 -2.11 -19.87
N ALA A 343 -21.22 -1.04 -19.15
CA ALA A 343 -20.79 -1.04 -17.75
C ALA A 343 -21.45 0.13 -17.03
N ASN A 344 -21.54 0.03 -15.71
CA ASN A 344 -21.95 1.15 -14.87
C ASN A 344 -20.77 2.10 -14.70
N TYR A 345 -21.02 3.40 -14.70
CA TYR A 345 -19.96 4.40 -14.50
C TYR A 345 -20.09 5.01 -13.12
N PHE A 346 -18.95 5.21 -12.47
CA PHE A 346 -18.86 5.79 -11.14
C PHE A 346 -17.93 6.99 -11.15
N VAL A 347 -18.20 7.97 -10.29
CA VAL A 347 -17.31 9.08 -9.96
C VAL A 347 -16.76 8.91 -8.55
N TYR A 348 -15.46 9.13 -8.36
CA TYR A 348 -14.87 9.17 -7.03
C TYR A 348 -15.13 10.52 -6.38
N LEU A 349 -15.77 10.53 -5.20
CA LEU A 349 -16.05 11.73 -4.42
C LEU A 349 -15.53 11.64 -2.98
N GLY A 350 -14.69 10.65 -2.68
CA GLY A 350 -14.15 10.40 -1.34
C GLY A 350 -15.09 9.57 -0.46
N GLN A 351 -14.51 8.91 0.56
CA GLN A 351 -15.24 8.08 1.52
C GLN A 351 -16.00 8.90 2.58
#